data_AF-A0A6J4VZE8-F1
#
_entry.id   AF-A0A6J4VZE8-F1
#
_cell.length_a   1.000
_cell.length_b   1.000
_cell.length_c   1.000
_cell.angle_alpha   90.00
_cell.angle_beta   90.00
_cell.angle_gamma   90.00
#
_symmetry.space_group_name_H-M   'P 1'
#
loop_
_entity.id
_entity.type
_entity.pdbx_description
1 polymer ?
#
loop_
_entity_poly.entity_id
_entity_poly.type
_entity_poly.pdbx_seq_one_letter_code
_entity_poly.pdbx_strand_id
1 'polypeptide(L)' 'MIEHDLPDDFLAVFPDGRVANKQMELENVRHAEIESYTTDEVQVHWYSDTVAVVNFRMMLNMKERGQKQVRDLHVYIK' A
#
# COMPACT_ATOMS: atom_id res chain seq x y z
N MET A 1 -0.56 14.84 0.30
CA MET A 1 -0.90 13.42 0.13
C MET A 1 0.40 12.71 -0.21
N ILE A 2 1.00 12.03 0.77
CA ILE A 2 2.41 11.56 0.74
C ILE A 2 2.69 10.62 -0.43
N GLU A 3 1.67 9.90 -0.91
CA GLU A 3 1.77 8.98 -2.05
C GLU A 3 2.14 9.64 -3.38
N HIS A 4 1.90 10.94 -3.55
CA HIS A 4 2.20 11.64 -4.81
C HIS A 4 3.71 11.91 -5.02
N ASP A 5 4.48 11.92 -3.93
CA ASP A 5 5.91 12.22 -3.93
C ASP A 5 6.77 10.93 -3.84
N LEU A 6 6.13 9.76 -3.84
CA LEU A 6 6.83 8.49 -3.73
C LEU A 6 7.33 8.01 -5.10
N PRO A 7 8.58 7.49 -5.20
CA PRO A 7 9.13 6.94 -6.42
C PRO A 7 8.22 5.87 -7.05
N ASP A 8 8.21 5.79 -8.38
CA ASP A 8 7.47 4.75 -9.11
C ASP A 8 8.00 3.32 -8.80
N ASP A 9 9.25 3.22 -8.36
CA ASP A 9 9.94 1.98 -8.02
C ASP A 9 9.74 1.63 -6.55
N PHE A 10 8.64 0.93 -6.25
CA PHE A 10 8.42 0.31 -4.94
C PHE A 10 7.96 -1.13 -5.08
N LEU A 11 8.24 -1.91 -4.04
CA LEU A 11 7.72 -3.26 -3.86
C LEU A 11 6.70 -3.25 -2.71
N ALA A 12 5.47 -3.67 -3.01
CA ALA A 12 4.45 -3.97 -2.02
C ALA A 12 4.68 -5.38 -1.45
N VAL A 13 4.62 -5.53 -0.13
CA VAL A 13 4.71 -6.85 0.53
C VAL A 13 3.43 -7.11 1.31
N PHE A 14 2.66 -8.09 0.86
CA PHE A 14 1.42 -8.48 1.50
C PHE A 14 1.67 -9.33 2.76
N PRO A 15 0.71 -9.39 3.70
CA PRO A 15 0.83 -10.21 4.92
C PRO A 15 1.07 -11.71 4.68
N ASP A 16 0.72 -12.23 3.50
CA ASP A 16 0.97 -13.62 3.09
C ASP A 16 2.36 -13.84 2.46
N GLY A 17 3.21 -12.81 2.46
CA GLY A 17 4.57 -12.86 1.92
C GLY A 17 4.64 -12.68 0.40
N ARG A 18 3.51 -12.46 -0.29
CA ARG A 18 3.54 -12.09 -1.70
C ARG A 18 4.17 -10.71 -1.88
N VAL A 19 5.00 -10.59 -2.90
CA VAL A 19 5.60 -9.32 -3.32
C VAL A 19 4.95 -8.89 -4.63
N ALA A 20 4.51 -7.64 -4.69
CA ALA A 20 3.97 -7.02 -5.89
C ALA A 20 4.74 -5.75 -6.24
N ASN A 21 4.81 -5.46 -7.54
CA ASN A 21 5.20 -4.14 -8.01
C ASN A 21 3.95 -3.25 -8.17
N LYS A 22 4.18 -1.96 -8.44
CA LYS A 22 3.11 -0.97 -8.65
C LYS A 22 2.07 -1.39 -9.69
N GLN A 23 2.47 -2.05 -10.79
CA GLN A 23 1.53 -2.49 -11.81
C GLN A 23 0.56 -3.57 -11.28
N MET A 24 1.09 -4.57 -10.58
CA MET A 24 0.28 -5.66 -10.03
C MET A 24 -0.61 -5.18 -8.86
N GLU A 25 -0.15 -4.20 -8.08
CA GLU A 25 -0.96 -3.43 -7.11
C GLU A 25 -2.19 -2.80 -7.80
N LEU A 26 -1.97 -2.03 -8.87
CA LEU A 26 -3.04 -1.36 -9.61
C LEU A 26 -4.02 -2.34 -10.25
N GLU A 27 -3.55 -3.48 -10.76
CA GLU A 27 -4.40 -4.55 -11.28
C GLU A 27 -5.24 -5.20 -10.18
N ASN A 28 -4.65 -5.46 -9.01
CA ASN A 28 -5.38 -5.97 -7.84
C ASN A 28 -6.46 -4.98 -7.37
N VAL A 29 -6.16 -3.68 -7.33
CA VAL A 29 -7.14 -2.64 -6.97
C VAL A 29 -8.25 -2.53 -8.02
N ARG A 30 -7.94 -2.64 -9.31
CA ARG A 30 -8.94 -2.63 -10.38
C ARG A 30 -9.90 -3.81 -10.31
N HIS A 31 -9.43 -4.97 -9.86
CA HIS A 31 -10.26 -6.15 -9.65
C HIS A 31 -10.91 -6.20 -8.27
N ALA A 32 -10.40 -5.42 -7.31
CA ALA A 32 -11.01 -5.26 -6.02
C ALA A 32 -12.26 -4.37 -6.15
N GLU A 33 -13.39 -4.85 -5.64
CA GLU A 33 -14.64 -4.10 -5.61
C GLU A 33 -14.58 -3.02 -4.50
N ILE A 34 -13.63 -2.10 -4.56
CA ILE A 34 -13.44 -1.01 -3.59
C ILE A 34 -14.28 0.19 -4.03
N GLU A 35 -15.10 0.73 -3.13
CA GLU A 35 -15.87 1.98 -3.35
C GLU A 35 -15.07 3.22 -2.94
N SER A 36 -14.40 3.13 -1.79
CA SER A 36 -13.57 4.20 -1.24
C SER A 36 -12.56 3.62 -0.25
N TYR A 37 -11.54 4.39 0.06
CA TYR A 37 -10.56 4.06 1.10
C TYR A 37 -10.25 5.28 1.95
N THR A 38 -9.86 5.04 3.20
CA THR A 38 -9.30 6.05 4.09
C THR A 38 -7.99 5.54 4.68
N THR A 39 -6.97 6.39 4.67
CA THR A 39 -5.68 6.11 5.31
C THR A 39 -5.73 6.60 6.74
N ASP A 40 -5.81 5.67 7.69
CA ASP A 40 -5.91 5.98 9.12
C ASP A 40 -4.54 6.37 9.70
N GLU A 41 -3.49 5.69 9.27
CA GLU A 41 -2.14 5.84 9.79
C GLU A 41 -1.09 5.54 8.71
N VAL A 42 -0.02 6.33 8.69
CA VAL A 42 1.17 6.10 7.87
C VAL A 42 2.39 6.07 8.77
N GLN A 43 3.13 4.97 8.76
CA GLN A 43 4.40 4.84 9.48
C GLN A 43 5.55 4.75 8.48
N VAL A 44 6.59 5.55 8.68
CA VAL A 44 7.78 5.56 7.82
C VAL A 44 8.99 5.13 8.65
N HIS A 45 9.68 4.09 8.19
CA HIS A 45 10.89 3.58 8.79
C HIS A 45 12.05 3.72 7.80
N TRP A 46 13.05 4.51 8.18
CA TRP A 46 14.29 4.65 7.42
C TRP A 46 15.32 3.66 7.97
N TYR A 47 15.82 2.77 7.10
CA TYR A 47 16.86 1.80 7.47
C TYR A 47 18.24 2.25 6.98
N SER A 48 18.30 3.09 5.95
CA SER A 48 19.51 3.74 5.44
C SER A 48 19.15 4.99 4.62
N ASP A 49 20.16 5.69 4.09
CA ASP A 49 19.97 6.79 3.13
C ASP A 49 19.35 6.35 1.79
N THR A 50 19.22 5.04 1.58
CA THR A 50 18.76 4.44 0.32
C THR A 50 17.54 3.54 0.48
N VAL A 51 17.15 3.18 1.71
CA VAL A 51 16.04 2.25 1.97
C VAL A 51 15.05 2.85 2.95
N ALA A 52 13.80 2.97 2.51
CA ALA A 52 12.66 3.37 3.33
C ALA A 52 11.55 2.31 3.25
N VAL A 53 10.95 2.00 4.39
CA VAL A 53 9.75 1.16 4.48
C VAL A 53 8.60 2.04 4.92
N VAL A 54 7.54 2.07 4.12
CA VAL A 54 6.32 2.83 4.41
C VAL A 54 5.20 1.84 4.66
N ASN A 55 4.64 1.87 5.86
CA ASN A 55 3.49 1.07 6.25
C ASN A 55 2.24 1.94 6.26
N PHE A 56 1.23 1.54 5.50
CA PHE A 56 -0.09 2.15 5.47
C PHE A 56 -1.07 1.28 6.23
N ARG A 57 -1.79 1.88 7.17
CA ARG A 57 -2.98 1.29 7.76
C ARG A 57 -4.19 1.94 7.11
N MET A 58 -4.94 1.14 6.36
CA MET A 58 -6.05 1.63 5.57
C MET A 58 -7.35 0.93 5.95
N MET A 59 -8.44 1.67 5.84
CA MET A 59 -9.80 1.17 5.87
C MET A 59 -10.34 1.19 4.44
N LEU A 60 -10.66 0.01 3.91
CA LEU A 60 -11.29 -0.14 2.59
C LEU A 60 -12.79 -0.29 2.77
N ASN A 61 -13.57 0.51 2.05
CA ASN A 61 -15.01 0.29 1.91
C ASN A 61 -15.24 -0.53 0.65
N MET A 62 -15.65 -1.79 0.82
CA MET A 62 -15.88 -2.73 -0.26
C MET A 62 -17.36 -2.73 -0.66
N LYS A 63 -17.64 -2.80 -1.97
CA LYS A 63 -19.02 -3.00 -2.49
C LYS A 63 -19.59 -4.27 -1.88
N GLU A 64 -20.79 -4.17 -1.31
CA GLU A 64 -21.58 -5.29 -0.78
C GLU A 64 -20.92 -6.12 0.35
N ARG A 65 -19.67 -5.83 0.73
CA ARG A 65 -18.89 -6.56 1.75
C ARG A 65 -18.50 -5.71 2.95
N GLY A 66 -18.88 -4.43 2.97
CA GLY A 66 -18.67 -3.52 4.11
C GLY A 66 -17.22 -3.07 4.26
N GLN A 67 -16.82 -2.68 5.47
CA GLN A 67 -15.50 -2.13 5.74
C GLN A 67 -14.48 -3.22 6.06
N LYS A 68 -13.28 -3.13 5.50
CA LYS A 68 -12.17 -4.05 5.76
C LYS A 68 -10.88 -3.31 6.07
N GLN A 69 -10.28 -3.62 7.22
CA GLN A 69 -8.98 -3.04 7.57
C GLN A 69 -7.87 -3.83 6.89
N VAL A 70 -6.97 -3.12 6.24
CA VAL A 70 -5.81 -3.70 5.57
C VAL A 70 -4.54 -3.00 6.01
N ARG A 71 -3.44 -3.73 5.89
CA ARG A 71 -2.10 -3.18 6.01
C ARG A 71 -1.43 -3.35 4.67
N ASP A 72 -0.80 -2.28 4.23
CA ASP A 72 -0.02 -2.26 3.01
C ASP A 72 1.39 -1.76 3.36
N LEU A 73 2.40 -2.37 2.76
CA LEU A 73 3.81 -2.14 3.08
C LEU A 73 4.55 -1.93 1.79
N HIS A 74 5.10 -0.73 1.61
CA HIS A 74 5.94 -0.39 0.48
C HIS A 74 7.40 -0.31 0.91
N VAL A 75 8.26 -0.99 0.15
CA VAL A 75 9.72 -0.86 0.28
C VAL A 75 10.22 -0.01 -0.88
N TYR A 76 10.84 1.12 -0.54
CA TYR A 76 11.51 2.02 -1.45
C TYR A 76 13.00 1.79 -1.38
N ILE A 77 13.62 1.62 -2.55
CA ILE A 77 15.06 1.47 -2.71
C ILE A 77 15.51 2.48 -3.77
N LYS A 78 16.44 3.37 -3.39
CA LYS A 78 17.03 4.37 -4.27
C LYS A 78 18.17 3.80 -5.11
#